data_AF-K2D558-F1
#
_entry.id   AF-K2D558-F1
#
_cell.length_a   1.000
_cell.length_b   1.000
_cell.length_c   1.000
_cell.angle_alpha   90.00
_cell.angle_beta   90.00
_cell.angle_gamma   90.00
#
_symmetry.space_group_name_H-M   'P 1'
#
loop_
_entity.id
_entity.type
_entity.pdbx_description
1 polymer ?
#
loop_
_entity_poly.entity_id
_entity_poly.type
_entity_poly.pdbx_seq_one_letter_code
_entity_poly.pdbx_strand_id
1 'polypeptide(L)'
;GKMTHDYGGKVDYLFGRNTHLLSPGKADYYSGACLFIKSEVFQKTKGLDDSFFLYYEDVDFCLSCKKAGFSLGLEQKVKVFHHLSASTNKLGSKKIKILARSHLLFCTRHLPFLSLPFYLAFNLYLNSKRIPSYILWRLDELYKTAYPFLNRLFCFYHQVQEIHIIGDSHVWPYYLKHPFIVHHLGGITAYNLGKKNSTTNSYYKLQKELSAISKKNTLIVFVAGEIDCRLHIYNEYCKKNKRIPIPTLVSQTISNYLKVVEEVVEKGFFVALLSITPAGTEKNLYKKKFFADFATRVKIFKLFNLKLKIESSKRKLLYLDLYSYIVSPDGGINPEFKLDEVHLNNKIVPLTVKLLKKKKLFLKNNVSNK
;
A
#
# COMPACT_ATOMS: atom_id res chain seq x y z
N GLY A 1 -23.66 12.16 -0.79
CA GLY A 1 -23.40 11.72 -2.18
C GLY A 1 -23.95 12.75 -3.13
N LYS A 2 -23.45 12.81 -4.37
CA LYS A 2 -24.00 13.69 -5.42
C LYS A 2 -25.41 13.19 -5.79
N MET A 3 -26.41 14.08 -5.77
CA MET A 3 -27.74 13.76 -6.30
C MET A 3 -27.72 13.80 -7.83
N THR A 4 -28.33 12.79 -8.46
CA THR A 4 -28.46 12.68 -9.91
C THR A 4 -29.90 12.33 -10.26
N HIS A 5 -30.43 12.89 -11.34
CA HIS A 5 -31.76 12.55 -11.84
C HIS A 5 -31.67 11.42 -12.85
N ASP A 6 -32.59 10.46 -12.79
CA ASP A 6 -32.73 9.39 -13.78
C ASP A 6 -33.84 9.77 -14.77
N TYR A 7 -33.45 10.14 -15.99
CA TYR A 7 -34.38 10.50 -17.07
C TYR A 7 -34.65 9.32 -18.03
N GLY A 8 -34.33 8.10 -17.61
CA GLY A 8 -34.28 6.92 -18.47
C GLY A 8 -32.94 6.82 -19.19
N GLY A 9 -32.86 5.94 -20.19
CA GLY A 9 -31.61 5.68 -20.89
C GLY A 9 -31.75 5.19 -22.32
N LYS A 10 -30.59 5.04 -22.97
CA LYS A 10 -30.41 4.55 -24.33
C LYS A 10 -29.69 3.22 -24.35
N VAL A 11 -30.01 2.41 -25.37
CA VAL A 11 -29.33 1.15 -25.64
C VAL A 11 -28.45 1.31 -26.87
N ASP A 12 -27.18 0.95 -26.70
CA ASP A 12 -26.24 0.69 -27.79
C ASP A 12 -26.48 -0.74 -28.29
N TYR A 13 -27.08 -0.87 -29.47
CA TYR A 13 -27.42 -2.16 -30.08
C TYR A 13 -26.21 -2.90 -30.68
N LEU A 14 -25.02 -2.30 -30.67
CA LEU A 14 -23.79 -2.95 -31.10
C LEU A 14 -23.13 -3.68 -29.92
N PHE A 15 -22.97 -3.00 -28.78
CA PHE A 15 -22.31 -3.60 -27.61
C PHE A 15 -23.29 -4.12 -26.55
N GLY A 16 -24.58 -3.83 -26.69
CA GLY A 16 -25.61 -4.12 -25.71
C GLY A 16 -25.46 -3.29 -24.44
N ARG A 17 -24.84 -2.11 -24.53
CA ARG A 17 -24.59 -1.22 -23.39
C ARG A 17 -25.80 -0.32 -23.17
N ASN A 18 -26.17 -0.11 -21.92
CA ASN A 18 -27.16 0.89 -21.54
C ASN A 18 -26.51 2.11 -20.88
N THR A 19 -27.01 3.31 -21.20
CA THR A 19 -26.54 4.58 -20.63
C THR A 19 -27.71 5.47 -20.26
N HIS A 20 -27.67 6.07 -19.08
CA HIS A 20 -28.70 7.02 -18.64
C HIS A 20 -28.58 8.36 -19.38
N LEU A 21 -29.73 8.96 -19.66
CA LEU A 21 -29.83 10.31 -20.22
C LEU A 21 -29.47 11.34 -19.15
N LEU A 22 -28.78 12.42 -19.56
CA LEU A 22 -28.40 13.53 -18.68
C LEU A 22 -29.49 14.61 -18.58
N SER A 23 -30.46 14.59 -19.49
CA SER A 23 -31.61 15.50 -19.52
C SER A 23 -32.85 14.76 -20.06
N PRO A 24 -34.07 15.26 -19.79
CA PRO A 24 -35.29 14.67 -20.33
C PRO A 24 -35.25 14.54 -21.86
N GLY A 25 -35.67 13.38 -22.37
CA GLY A 25 -35.69 13.12 -23.79
C GLY A 25 -36.31 11.77 -24.14
N LYS A 26 -36.24 11.40 -25.42
CA LYS A 26 -36.78 10.11 -25.89
C LYS A 26 -35.89 8.97 -25.42
N ALA A 27 -36.27 8.29 -24.34
CA ALA A 27 -35.56 7.13 -23.81
C ALA A 27 -35.95 5.81 -24.51
N ASP A 28 -35.06 4.83 -24.47
CA ASP A 28 -35.33 3.45 -24.87
C ASP A 28 -35.84 2.60 -23.70
N TYR A 29 -35.42 2.94 -22.48
CA TYR A 29 -35.85 2.30 -21.24
C TYR A 29 -35.89 3.32 -20.08
N TYR A 30 -36.60 2.96 -19.01
CA TYR A 30 -36.58 3.66 -17.71
C TYR A 30 -36.17 2.67 -16.61
N SER A 31 -35.47 3.13 -15.58
CA SER A 31 -35.01 2.19 -14.56
C SER A 31 -36.15 1.63 -13.71
N GLY A 32 -35.97 0.40 -13.25
CA GLY A 32 -36.91 -0.29 -12.36
C GLY A 32 -37.02 0.33 -10.95
N ALA A 33 -36.36 1.45 -10.66
CA ALA A 33 -36.40 2.08 -9.34
C ALA A 33 -37.81 2.59 -8.96
N CYS A 34 -38.58 3.07 -9.95
CA CYS A 34 -39.98 3.43 -9.78
C CYS A 34 -40.70 3.39 -11.13
N LEU A 35 -41.58 2.40 -11.31
CA LEU A 35 -42.39 2.24 -12.52
C LEU A 35 -43.87 2.24 -12.15
N PHE A 36 -44.69 2.94 -12.93
CA PHE A 36 -46.14 2.86 -12.86
C PHE A 36 -46.65 2.25 -14.17
N ILE A 37 -47.29 1.08 -14.06
CA ILE A 37 -47.58 0.20 -15.19
C ILE A 37 -49.06 -0.18 -15.14
N LYS A 38 -49.77 -0.07 -16.27
CA LYS A 38 -51.13 -0.60 -16.37
C LYS A 38 -51.12 -2.12 -16.23
N SER A 39 -52.08 -2.68 -15.52
CA SER A 39 -52.20 -4.14 -15.31
C SER A 39 -52.19 -4.93 -16.63
N GLU A 40 -52.89 -4.44 -17.65
CA GLU A 40 -52.95 -5.04 -18.99
C GLU A 40 -51.56 -5.14 -19.67
N VAL A 41 -50.70 -4.13 -19.48
CA VAL A 41 -49.35 -4.09 -20.06
C VAL A 41 -48.49 -5.15 -19.40
N PHE A 42 -48.54 -5.23 -18.08
CA PHE A 42 -47.77 -6.19 -17.30
C PHE A 42 -48.16 -7.63 -17.64
N GLN A 43 -49.47 -7.91 -17.76
CA GLN A 43 -49.98 -9.23 -18.17
C GLN A 43 -49.56 -9.59 -19.60
N LYS A 44 -49.71 -8.67 -20.56
CA LYS A 44 -49.40 -8.94 -21.98
C LYS A 44 -47.91 -9.15 -22.24
N THR A 45 -47.04 -8.49 -21.46
CA THR A 45 -45.57 -8.58 -21.60
C THR A 45 -44.94 -9.62 -20.69
N LYS A 46 -45.74 -10.28 -19.82
CA LYS A 46 -45.29 -11.23 -18.79
C LYS A 46 -44.36 -10.63 -17.73
N GLY A 47 -44.41 -9.31 -17.54
CA GLY A 47 -43.69 -8.63 -16.48
C GLY A 47 -42.16 -8.67 -16.61
N LEU A 48 -41.47 -8.45 -15.50
CA LEU A 48 -40.01 -8.58 -15.39
C LEU A 48 -39.64 -10.08 -15.38
N ASP A 49 -38.62 -10.46 -16.15
CA ASP A 49 -38.19 -11.86 -16.27
C ASP A 49 -37.19 -12.24 -15.17
N ASP A 50 -37.56 -13.21 -14.34
CA ASP A 50 -36.77 -13.73 -13.21
C ASP A 50 -35.42 -14.36 -13.63
N SER A 51 -35.21 -14.62 -14.93
CA SER A 51 -33.92 -15.03 -15.48
C SER A 51 -32.83 -13.97 -15.26
N PHE A 52 -33.23 -12.70 -15.12
CA PHE A 52 -32.41 -11.60 -14.67
C PHE A 52 -32.48 -11.49 -13.14
N PHE A 53 -31.39 -11.80 -12.44
CA PHE A 53 -31.33 -11.56 -11.00
C PHE A 53 -31.19 -10.05 -10.67
N LEU A 54 -30.43 -9.32 -11.48
CA LEU A 54 -30.17 -7.88 -11.36
C LEU A 54 -29.48 -7.39 -12.65
N TYR A 55 -29.72 -6.14 -12.99
CA TYR A 55 -29.27 -5.47 -14.22
C TYR A 55 -29.97 -6.00 -15.47
N TYR A 56 -30.33 -5.06 -16.37
CA TYR A 56 -30.99 -5.32 -17.65
C TYR A 56 -32.42 -5.87 -17.58
N GLU A 57 -32.95 -6.20 -16.41
CA GLU A 57 -34.34 -6.65 -16.22
C GLU A 57 -35.34 -5.55 -16.63
N ASP A 58 -35.04 -4.31 -16.25
CA ASP A 58 -35.84 -3.13 -16.54
C ASP A 58 -35.70 -2.70 -18.01
N VAL A 59 -34.49 -2.82 -18.56
CA VAL A 59 -34.20 -2.58 -19.98
C VAL A 59 -34.95 -3.56 -20.88
N ASP A 60 -34.85 -4.86 -20.58
CA ASP A 60 -35.54 -5.96 -21.29
C ASP A 60 -37.05 -5.73 -21.26
N PHE A 61 -37.62 -5.47 -20.08
CA PHE A 61 -39.04 -5.19 -19.93
C PHE A 61 -39.52 -3.98 -20.73
N CYS A 62 -38.80 -2.85 -20.67
CA CYS A 62 -39.14 -1.65 -21.43
C CYS A 62 -39.15 -1.91 -22.94
N LEU A 63 -38.15 -2.65 -23.45
CA LEU A 63 -38.08 -3.00 -24.86
C LEU A 63 -39.18 -3.99 -25.27
N SER A 64 -39.53 -4.93 -24.41
CA SER A 64 -40.66 -5.85 -24.60
C SER A 64 -42.00 -5.10 -24.65
N CYS A 65 -42.22 -4.12 -23.77
CA CYS A 65 -43.37 -3.22 -23.83
C CYS A 65 -43.46 -2.48 -25.18
N LYS A 66 -42.34 -1.92 -25.66
CA LYS A 66 -42.28 -1.24 -26.96
C LYS A 66 -42.57 -2.18 -28.12
N LYS A 67 -42.01 -3.40 -28.11
CA LYS A 67 -42.29 -4.44 -29.11
C LYS A 67 -43.78 -4.85 -29.13
N ALA A 68 -44.45 -4.84 -27.98
CA ALA A 68 -45.88 -5.13 -27.84
C ALA A 68 -46.81 -3.96 -28.23
N GLY A 69 -46.25 -2.84 -28.69
CA GLY A 69 -46.99 -1.66 -29.16
C GLY A 69 -47.30 -0.62 -28.09
N PHE A 70 -46.72 -0.73 -26.89
CA PHE A 70 -46.95 0.23 -25.80
C PHE A 70 -45.95 1.39 -25.81
N SER A 71 -46.42 2.57 -25.39
CA SER A 71 -45.59 3.75 -25.21
C SER A 71 -44.94 3.78 -23.82
N LEU A 72 -43.70 4.26 -23.75
CA LEU A 72 -43.01 4.56 -22.48
C LEU A 72 -42.96 6.07 -22.27
N GLY A 73 -43.09 6.52 -21.01
CA GLY A 73 -43.08 7.94 -20.65
C GLY A 73 -42.44 8.20 -19.29
N LEU A 74 -42.11 9.46 -19.03
CA LEU A 74 -41.54 9.94 -17.76
C LEU A 74 -42.45 11.02 -17.16
N GLU A 75 -42.94 10.79 -15.95
CA GLU A 75 -43.66 11.81 -15.18
C GLU A 75 -42.67 12.63 -14.34
N GLN A 76 -42.37 13.85 -14.79
CA GLN A 76 -41.36 14.71 -14.17
C GLN A 76 -41.85 15.40 -12.88
N LYS A 77 -43.17 15.43 -12.64
CA LYS A 77 -43.74 16.04 -11.43
C LYS A 77 -43.57 15.13 -10.20
N VAL A 78 -43.41 13.82 -10.40
CA VAL A 78 -43.21 12.85 -9.32
C VAL A 78 -41.72 12.68 -9.06
N LYS A 79 -41.31 12.86 -7.80
CA LYS A 79 -39.91 12.71 -7.37
C LYS A 79 -39.78 11.56 -6.38
N VAL A 80 -38.96 10.58 -6.72
CA VAL A 80 -38.63 9.43 -5.86
C VAL A 80 -37.13 9.40 -5.61
N PHE A 81 -36.74 9.25 -4.34
CA PHE A 81 -35.33 9.17 -3.94
C PHE A 81 -34.90 7.70 -3.83
N HIS A 82 -33.93 7.30 -4.64
CA HIS A 82 -33.37 5.95 -4.65
C HIS A 82 -31.89 5.97 -4.23
N HIS A 83 -31.53 5.15 -3.24
CA HIS A 83 -30.16 4.98 -2.79
C HIS A 83 -29.39 4.03 -3.72
N LEU A 84 -28.84 4.60 -4.80
CA LEU A 84 -28.09 3.87 -5.83
C LEU A 84 -27.05 2.90 -5.25
N SER A 85 -27.12 1.64 -5.68
CA SER A 85 -26.19 0.56 -5.33
C SER A 85 -26.08 0.22 -3.82
N ALA A 86 -27.03 0.64 -2.98
CA ALA A 86 -27.02 0.34 -1.54
C ALA A 86 -26.88 -1.18 -1.25
N SER A 87 -27.64 -2.00 -1.97
CA SER A 87 -27.61 -3.47 -1.82
C SER A 87 -26.47 -4.13 -2.61
N THR A 88 -26.03 -3.52 -3.71
CA THR A 88 -25.11 -4.16 -4.67
C THR A 88 -23.63 -3.88 -4.37
N ASN A 89 -23.33 -2.82 -3.61
CA ASN A 89 -21.96 -2.49 -3.21
C ASN A 89 -21.31 -3.58 -2.34
N LYS A 90 -22.10 -4.38 -1.63
CA LYS A 90 -21.60 -5.51 -0.80
C LYS A 90 -21.22 -6.75 -1.62
N LEU A 91 -21.59 -6.83 -2.91
CA LEU A 91 -21.43 -8.03 -3.72
C LEU A 91 -20.02 -8.22 -4.31
N GLY A 92 -19.17 -7.19 -4.31
CA GLY A 92 -17.80 -7.26 -4.81
C GLY A 92 -17.72 -7.85 -6.23
N SER A 93 -16.88 -8.87 -6.44
CA SER A 93 -16.71 -9.54 -7.75
C SER A 93 -17.95 -10.31 -8.22
N LYS A 94 -18.88 -10.69 -7.32
CA LYS A 94 -20.16 -11.32 -7.69
C LYS A 94 -21.05 -10.37 -8.49
N LYS A 95 -20.97 -9.06 -8.22
CA LYS A 95 -21.68 -8.00 -8.98
C LYS A 95 -21.37 -8.09 -10.47
N ILE A 96 -20.08 -8.26 -10.79
CA ILE A 96 -19.60 -8.33 -12.17
C ILE A 96 -20.07 -9.62 -12.85
N LYS A 97 -20.09 -10.75 -12.12
CA LYS A 97 -20.63 -12.02 -12.63
C LYS A 97 -22.12 -11.90 -12.98
N ILE A 98 -22.91 -11.27 -12.11
CA ILE A 98 -24.34 -11.04 -12.34
C ILE A 98 -24.55 -10.13 -13.54
N LEU A 99 -23.88 -8.97 -13.57
CA LEU A 99 -23.94 -8.01 -14.67
C LEU A 99 -23.57 -8.65 -16.02
N ALA A 100 -22.50 -9.45 -16.06
CA ALA A 100 -22.06 -10.13 -17.28
C ALA A 100 -23.08 -11.17 -17.76
N ARG A 101 -23.69 -11.94 -16.84
CA ARG A 101 -24.75 -12.89 -17.20
C ARG A 101 -25.98 -12.18 -17.76
N SER A 102 -26.46 -11.15 -17.06
CA SER A 102 -27.62 -10.36 -17.47
C SER A 102 -27.38 -9.67 -18.81
N HIS A 103 -26.19 -9.11 -19.03
CA HIS A 103 -25.81 -8.50 -20.30
C HIS A 103 -25.88 -9.50 -21.47
N LEU A 104 -25.36 -10.73 -21.32
CA LEU A 104 -25.48 -11.76 -22.37
C LEU A 104 -26.93 -12.12 -22.66
N LEU A 105 -27.72 -12.37 -21.62
CA LEU A 105 -29.13 -12.72 -21.76
C LEU A 105 -29.88 -11.63 -22.53
N PHE A 106 -29.70 -10.37 -22.14
CA PHE A 106 -30.24 -9.20 -22.82
C PHE A 106 -29.83 -9.16 -24.30
N CYS A 107 -28.53 -9.31 -24.58
CA CYS A 107 -28.02 -9.26 -25.95
C CYS A 107 -28.63 -10.36 -26.82
N THR A 108 -28.67 -11.60 -26.34
CA THR A 108 -29.26 -12.72 -27.10
C THR A 108 -30.73 -12.53 -27.44
N ARG A 109 -31.47 -11.68 -26.71
CA ARG A 109 -32.90 -11.43 -26.91
C ARG A 109 -33.21 -10.22 -27.79
N HIS A 110 -32.40 -9.17 -27.68
CA HIS A 110 -32.73 -7.86 -28.25
C HIS A 110 -31.77 -7.40 -29.34
N LEU A 111 -30.56 -7.94 -29.40
CA LEU A 111 -29.54 -7.50 -30.34
C LEU A 111 -29.53 -8.36 -31.62
N PRO A 112 -29.23 -7.77 -32.78
CA PRO A 112 -29.14 -8.51 -34.03
C PRO A 112 -27.92 -9.44 -34.03
N PHE A 113 -27.99 -10.55 -34.78
CA PHE A 113 -26.89 -11.52 -34.85
C PHE A 113 -25.54 -10.90 -35.27
N LEU A 114 -25.56 -9.87 -36.12
CA LEU A 114 -24.35 -9.16 -36.56
C LEU A 114 -23.59 -8.47 -35.41
N SER A 115 -24.24 -8.20 -34.28
CA SER A 115 -23.58 -7.59 -33.12
C SER A 115 -22.96 -8.61 -32.15
N LEU A 116 -23.10 -9.92 -32.42
CA LEU A 116 -22.48 -11.03 -31.67
C LEU A 116 -21.02 -10.80 -31.28
N PRO A 117 -20.09 -10.50 -32.21
CA PRO A 117 -18.69 -10.31 -31.83
C PRO A 117 -18.49 -9.11 -30.88
N PHE A 118 -19.28 -8.05 -31.05
CA PHE A 118 -19.14 -6.82 -30.28
C PHE A 118 -19.65 -6.98 -28.84
N TYR A 119 -20.82 -7.58 -28.66
CA TYR A 119 -21.31 -7.80 -27.30
C TYR A 119 -20.55 -8.93 -26.59
N LEU A 120 -20.02 -9.94 -27.30
CA LEU A 120 -19.11 -10.92 -26.71
C LEU A 120 -17.81 -10.25 -26.23
N ALA A 121 -17.23 -9.35 -27.04
CA ALA A 121 -16.06 -8.58 -26.64
C ALA A 121 -16.34 -7.71 -25.40
N PHE A 122 -17.50 -7.04 -25.36
CA PHE A 122 -17.89 -6.26 -24.17
C PHE A 122 -18.11 -7.17 -22.95
N ASN A 123 -18.67 -8.35 -23.13
CA ASN A 123 -18.87 -9.31 -22.04
C ASN A 123 -17.54 -9.86 -21.49
N LEU A 124 -16.56 -10.11 -22.36
CA LEU A 124 -15.20 -10.45 -21.98
C LEU A 124 -14.56 -9.32 -21.18
N TYR A 125 -14.75 -8.06 -21.62
CA TYR A 125 -14.30 -6.88 -20.86
C TYR A 125 -14.97 -6.77 -19.48
N LEU A 126 -16.27 -7.06 -19.35
CA LEU A 126 -16.91 -7.12 -18.04
C LEU A 126 -16.25 -8.19 -17.17
N ASN A 127 -16.02 -9.40 -17.70
CA ASN A 127 -15.40 -10.49 -16.96
C ASN A 127 -13.91 -10.27 -16.64
N SER A 128 -13.15 -9.55 -17.47
CA SER A 128 -11.73 -9.25 -17.20
C SER A 128 -11.53 -8.42 -15.93
N LYS A 129 -12.52 -7.60 -15.56
CA LYS A 129 -12.56 -6.88 -14.27
C LYS A 129 -12.63 -7.80 -13.04
N ARG A 130 -12.85 -9.11 -13.23
CA ARG A 130 -12.75 -10.15 -12.18
C ARG A 130 -11.34 -10.72 -12.04
N ILE A 131 -10.48 -10.54 -13.04
CA ILE A 131 -9.11 -11.03 -13.13
C ILE A 131 -8.03 -9.95 -12.83
N PRO A 132 -8.09 -9.17 -11.74
CA PRO A 132 -6.89 -8.43 -11.31
C PRO A 132 -6.17 -9.03 -10.10
N SER A 133 -6.86 -9.36 -9.01
CA SER A 133 -6.18 -9.55 -7.72
C SER A 133 -5.35 -10.83 -7.62
N TYR A 134 -5.84 -11.97 -8.12
CA TYR A 134 -5.13 -13.25 -8.02
C TYR A 134 -3.88 -13.31 -8.91
N ILE A 135 -3.97 -12.83 -10.15
CA ILE A 135 -2.82 -12.79 -11.07
C ILE A 135 -1.78 -11.79 -10.58
N LEU A 136 -2.19 -10.58 -10.18
CA LEU A 136 -1.27 -9.58 -9.64
C LEU A 136 -0.58 -10.09 -8.37
N TRP A 137 -1.30 -10.77 -7.47
CA TRP A 137 -0.70 -11.41 -6.29
C TRP A 137 0.33 -12.48 -6.67
N ARG A 138 0.00 -13.36 -7.64
CA ARG A 138 0.91 -14.43 -8.07
C ARG A 138 2.15 -13.88 -8.78
N LEU A 139 2.01 -12.83 -9.56
CA LEU A 139 3.14 -12.12 -10.19
C LEU A 139 4.03 -11.44 -9.14
N ASP A 140 3.44 -10.84 -8.11
CA ASP A 140 4.16 -10.23 -6.99
C ASP A 140 4.96 -11.29 -6.22
N GLU A 141 4.37 -12.44 -5.88
CA GLU A 141 5.07 -13.55 -5.22
C GLU A 141 6.22 -14.13 -6.06
N LEU A 142 6.00 -14.30 -7.37
CA LEU A 142 7.07 -14.72 -8.29
C LEU A 142 8.22 -13.71 -8.32
N TYR A 143 7.88 -12.42 -8.41
CA TYR A 143 8.87 -11.36 -8.44
C TYR A 143 9.67 -11.27 -7.14
N LYS A 144 9.01 -11.38 -5.98
CA LYS A 144 9.67 -11.44 -4.67
C LYS A 144 10.65 -12.59 -4.54
N THR A 145 10.26 -13.76 -5.05
CA THR A 145 11.09 -14.98 -5.01
C THR A 145 12.30 -14.84 -5.93
N ALA A 146 12.12 -14.27 -7.13
CA ALA A 146 13.19 -14.09 -8.11
C ALA A 146 14.10 -12.88 -7.80
N TYR A 147 13.61 -11.87 -7.08
CA TYR A 147 14.31 -10.60 -6.89
C TYR A 147 15.72 -10.72 -6.27
N PRO A 148 15.98 -11.52 -5.22
CA PRO A 148 17.33 -11.67 -4.68
C PRO A 148 18.34 -12.16 -5.71
N PHE A 149 17.92 -13.07 -6.60
CA PHE A 149 18.76 -13.55 -7.69
C PHE A 149 19.02 -12.44 -8.73
N LEU A 150 17.97 -11.75 -9.18
CA LEU A 150 18.07 -10.62 -10.10
C LEU A 150 18.95 -9.50 -9.53
N ASN A 151 18.82 -9.21 -8.24
CA ASN A 151 19.65 -8.24 -7.53
C ASN A 151 21.12 -8.64 -7.54
N ARG A 152 21.42 -9.91 -7.31
CA ARG A 152 22.79 -10.41 -7.33
C ARG A 152 23.42 -10.32 -8.72
N LEU A 153 22.64 -10.61 -9.77
CA LEU A 153 23.06 -10.40 -11.17
C LEU A 153 23.32 -8.92 -11.46
N PHE A 154 22.41 -8.02 -11.05
CA PHE A 154 22.61 -6.58 -11.17
C PHE A 154 23.90 -6.12 -10.47
N CYS A 155 24.13 -6.57 -9.23
CA CYS A 155 25.33 -6.25 -8.46
C CYS A 155 26.60 -6.80 -9.10
N PHE A 156 26.53 -7.98 -9.70
CA PHE A 156 27.63 -8.56 -10.45
C PHE A 156 27.95 -7.73 -11.70
N TYR A 157 26.97 -7.48 -12.55
CA TYR A 157 27.15 -6.76 -13.81
C TYR A 157 27.66 -5.33 -13.60
N HIS A 158 27.09 -4.59 -12.65
CA HIS A 158 27.47 -3.20 -12.37
C HIS A 158 28.66 -3.06 -11.40
N GLN A 159 29.25 -4.17 -10.93
CA GLN A 159 30.37 -4.17 -9.97
C GLN A 159 30.08 -3.38 -8.67
N VAL A 160 28.82 -3.40 -8.23
CA VAL A 160 28.36 -2.76 -6.97
C VAL A 160 28.18 -3.80 -5.88
N GLN A 161 28.29 -3.38 -4.62
CA GLN A 161 28.08 -4.29 -3.48
C GLN A 161 26.61 -4.68 -3.36
N GLU A 162 26.36 -5.93 -2.96
CA GLU A 162 25.02 -6.35 -2.53
C GLU A 162 24.78 -5.81 -1.11
N ILE A 163 23.68 -5.08 -0.93
CA ILE A 163 23.43 -4.34 0.30
C ILE A 163 22.21 -4.94 1.01
N HIS A 164 22.45 -5.56 2.16
CA HIS A 164 21.39 -6.08 3.01
C HIS A 164 20.97 -5.01 4.01
N ILE A 165 19.75 -4.48 3.90
CA ILE A 165 19.23 -3.50 4.85
C ILE A 165 18.31 -4.18 5.87
N ILE A 166 18.65 -4.08 7.14
CA ILE A 166 18.01 -4.80 8.25
C ILE A 166 17.40 -3.80 9.24
N GLY A 167 16.12 -3.97 9.57
CA GLY A 167 15.44 -3.02 10.43
C GLY A 167 13.96 -3.32 10.73
N ASP A 168 13.29 -2.31 11.25
CA ASP A 168 11.83 -2.23 11.40
C ASP A 168 11.16 -1.80 10.08
N SER A 169 9.98 -1.20 10.10
CA SER A 169 9.26 -0.78 8.89
C SER A 169 9.99 0.27 8.05
N HIS A 170 11.03 0.94 8.56
CA HIS A 170 11.77 1.97 7.82
C HIS A 170 12.72 1.41 6.76
N VAL A 171 12.77 0.09 6.59
CA VAL A 171 13.47 -0.57 5.47
C VAL A 171 12.61 -0.69 4.20
N TRP A 172 11.28 -0.51 4.30
CA TRP A 172 10.37 -0.67 3.16
C TRP A 172 10.64 0.26 1.97
N PRO A 173 11.16 1.49 2.12
CA PRO A 173 11.51 2.32 0.96
C PRO A 173 12.51 1.65 0.01
N TYR A 174 13.30 0.70 0.50
CA TYR A 174 14.32 -0.04 -0.25
C TYR A 174 13.78 -1.33 -0.88
N TYR A 175 12.50 -1.64 -0.68
CA TYR A 175 11.89 -2.87 -1.17
C TYR A 175 11.89 -2.90 -2.69
N LEU A 176 12.44 -3.98 -3.26
CA LEU A 176 12.57 -4.17 -4.71
C LEU A 176 13.36 -3.04 -5.41
N LYS A 177 14.37 -2.47 -4.73
CA LYS A 177 15.27 -1.44 -5.26
C LYS A 177 16.71 -1.93 -5.25
N HIS A 178 17.31 -2.07 -6.43
CA HIS A 178 18.73 -2.43 -6.52
C HIS A 178 19.64 -1.33 -5.92
N PRO A 179 20.77 -1.68 -5.30
CA PRO A 179 21.29 -3.04 -5.04
C PRO A 179 20.81 -3.65 -3.70
N PHE A 180 19.68 -3.19 -3.15
CA PHE A 180 19.24 -3.51 -1.80
C PHE A 180 18.44 -4.82 -1.72
N ILE A 181 18.70 -5.60 -0.67
CA ILE A 181 17.90 -6.72 -0.19
C ILE A 181 17.37 -6.34 1.20
N VAL A 182 16.05 -6.43 1.37
CA VAL A 182 15.37 -5.94 2.58
C VAL A 182 15.10 -7.08 3.55
N HIS A 183 15.49 -6.90 4.82
CA HIS A 183 15.19 -7.80 5.93
C HIS A 183 14.39 -7.06 7.00
N HIS A 184 13.07 -7.25 6.97
CA HIS A 184 12.16 -6.64 7.94
C HIS A 184 11.93 -7.58 9.13
N LEU A 185 12.37 -7.15 10.32
CA LEU A 185 12.32 -7.98 11.54
C LEU A 185 11.03 -7.77 12.37
N GLY A 186 10.08 -6.99 11.86
CA GLY A 186 8.87 -6.55 12.57
C GLY A 186 9.12 -5.30 13.41
N GLY A 187 8.32 -5.10 14.46
CA GLY A 187 8.44 -3.96 15.38
C GLY A 187 9.64 -4.06 16.35
N ILE A 188 10.83 -4.27 15.81
CA ILE A 188 12.07 -4.29 16.58
C ILE A 188 12.43 -2.89 17.07
N THR A 189 13.16 -2.84 18.18
CA THR A 189 13.65 -1.59 18.76
C THR A 189 15.15 -1.70 18.94
N ALA A 190 15.87 -0.59 18.87
CA ALA A 190 17.30 -0.52 19.13
C ALA A 190 17.64 -1.11 20.52
N TYR A 191 16.76 -0.89 21.50
CA TYR A 191 16.90 -1.42 22.85
C TYR A 191 16.73 -2.95 22.94
N ASN A 192 15.80 -3.53 22.19
CA ASN A 192 15.44 -4.95 22.31
C ASN A 192 16.21 -5.86 21.36
N LEU A 193 16.86 -5.34 20.32
CA LEU A 193 17.49 -6.13 19.26
C LEU A 193 18.48 -7.20 19.79
N GLY A 194 19.19 -6.90 20.87
CA GLY A 194 20.14 -7.82 21.52
C GLY A 194 19.54 -8.73 22.60
N LYS A 195 18.24 -8.58 22.92
CA LYS A 195 17.61 -9.32 24.01
C LYS A 195 17.04 -10.65 23.52
N LYS A 196 17.66 -11.74 23.98
CA LYS A 196 17.23 -13.13 23.70
C LYS A 196 15.76 -13.37 24.11
N ASN A 197 15.34 -12.89 25.27
CA ASN A 197 13.97 -13.09 25.78
C ASN A 197 13.02 -11.91 25.48
N SER A 198 13.21 -11.22 24.35
CA SER A 198 12.29 -10.14 23.97
C SER A 198 10.96 -10.69 23.44
N THR A 199 9.86 -10.02 23.76
CA THR A 199 8.52 -10.39 23.27
C THR A 199 8.41 -10.37 21.74
N THR A 200 9.25 -9.59 21.07
CA THR A 200 9.32 -9.51 19.61
C THR A 200 10.21 -10.58 18.97
N ASN A 201 10.89 -11.39 19.79
CA ASN A 201 11.88 -12.40 19.40
C ASN A 201 12.99 -11.83 18.50
N SER A 202 13.33 -10.55 18.72
CA SER A 202 14.13 -9.75 17.78
C SER A 202 15.55 -10.28 17.58
N TYR A 203 16.19 -10.77 18.64
CA TYR A 203 17.51 -11.39 18.58
C TYR A 203 17.52 -12.62 17.66
N TYR A 204 16.60 -13.56 17.86
CA TYR A 204 16.57 -14.80 17.07
C TYR A 204 16.17 -14.54 15.61
N LYS A 205 15.27 -13.58 15.36
CA LYS A 205 14.98 -13.13 13.99
C LYS A 205 16.22 -12.58 13.31
N LEU A 206 16.99 -11.73 13.98
CA LEU A 206 18.24 -11.22 13.46
C LEU A 206 19.23 -12.35 13.17
N GLN A 207 19.42 -13.30 14.10
CA GLN A 207 20.32 -14.44 13.87
C GLN A 207 19.90 -15.29 12.65
N LYS A 208 18.60 -15.52 12.47
CA LYS A 208 18.06 -16.25 11.32
C LYS A 208 18.38 -15.54 10.00
N GLU A 209 18.19 -14.22 9.93
CA GLU A 209 18.53 -13.47 8.72
C GLU A 209 20.04 -13.49 8.45
N LEU A 210 20.86 -13.26 9.48
CA LEU A 210 22.32 -13.29 9.36
C LEU A 210 22.86 -14.64 8.89
N SER A 211 22.25 -15.76 9.29
CA SER A 211 22.67 -17.09 8.82
C SER A 211 22.44 -17.32 7.32
N ALA A 212 21.53 -16.55 6.70
CA ALA A 212 21.23 -16.66 5.27
C ALA A 212 22.06 -15.68 4.41
N ILE A 213 22.75 -14.72 5.03
CA ILE A 213 23.53 -13.68 4.33
C ILE A 213 24.96 -14.18 4.14
N SER A 214 25.45 -14.14 2.89
CA SER A 214 26.86 -14.41 2.59
C SER A 214 27.74 -13.30 3.16
N LYS A 215 28.88 -13.64 3.76
CA LYS A 215 29.84 -12.65 4.28
C LYS A 215 30.70 -11.99 3.20
N LYS A 216 30.81 -12.61 2.02
CA LYS A 216 31.72 -12.15 0.96
C LYS A 216 31.06 -11.07 0.11
N ASN A 217 31.70 -9.91 0.00
CA ASN A 217 31.28 -8.79 -0.86
C ASN A 217 29.86 -8.26 -0.56
N THR A 218 29.43 -8.36 0.69
CA THR A 218 28.13 -7.87 1.16
C THR A 218 28.32 -6.77 2.20
N LEU A 219 27.45 -5.77 2.15
CA LEU A 219 27.34 -4.73 3.16
C LEU A 219 26.01 -4.90 3.90
N ILE A 220 26.06 -4.94 5.23
CA ILE A 220 24.86 -4.87 6.06
C ILE A 220 24.64 -3.43 6.49
N VAL A 221 23.44 -2.90 6.27
CA VAL A 221 23.01 -1.58 6.74
C VAL A 221 21.92 -1.76 7.79
N PHE A 222 22.18 -1.34 9.03
CA PHE A 222 21.19 -1.38 10.09
C PHE A 222 20.38 -0.09 10.20
N VAL A 223 19.08 -0.24 10.42
CA VAL A 223 18.13 0.84 10.73
C VAL A 223 17.24 0.39 11.90
N ALA A 224 17.50 0.92 13.10
CA ALA A 224 16.63 0.70 14.26
C ALA A 224 16.72 1.89 15.23
N GLY A 225 15.63 2.20 15.92
CA GLY A 225 15.60 3.27 16.92
C GLY A 225 14.42 4.24 16.77
N GLU A 226 13.71 4.21 15.64
CA GLU A 226 12.54 5.07 15.43
C GLU A 226 11.46 4.80 16.46
N ILE A 227 11.10 3.53 16.66
CA ILE A 227 10.09 3.11 17.64
C ILE A 227 10.54 3.48 19.07
N ASP A 228 11.85 3.35 19.38
CA ASP A 228 12.41 3.79 20.67
C ASP A 228 12.17 5.27 20.91
N CYS A 229 12.46 6.11 19.91
CA CYS A 229 12.32 7.56 20.00
C CYS A 229 10.86 8.02 20.02
N ARG A 230 10.00 7.36 19.25
CA ARG A 230 8.58 7.71 19.14
C ARG A 230 7.77 7.30 20.37
N LEU A 231 8.09 6.16 20.98
CA LEU A 231 7.26 5.56 22.03
C LEU A 231 8.03 5.26 23.32
N HIS A 232 9.15 4.53 23.25
CA HIS A 232 9.70 3.88 24.45
C HIS A 232 10.50 4.80 25.37
N ILE A 233 11.37 5.66 24.83
CA ILE A 233 12.29 6.48 25.66
C ILE A 233 11.52 7.37 26.63
N TYR A 234 10.48 8.06 26.15
CA TYR A 234 9.68 8.92 27.02
C TYR A 234 8.77 8.13 27.96
N ASN A 235 8.25 6.98 27.51
CA ASN A 235 7.47 6.10 28.39
C ASN A 235 8.32 5.59 29.57
N GLU A 236 9.56 5.19 29.32
CA GLU A 236 10.51 4.77 30.37
C GLU A 236 10.89 5.93 31.29
N TYR A 237 11.07 7.15 30.76
CA TYR A 237 11.24 8.35 31.57
C TYR A 237 10.08 8.55 32.57
N CYS A 238 8.84 8.40 32.10
CA CYS A 238 7.65 8.49 32.95
C CYS A 238 7.57 7.35 33.98
N LYS A 239 7.77 6.09 33.58
CA LYS A 239 7.73 4.93 34.49
C LYS A 239 8.76 5.00 35.60
N LYS A 240 9.92 5.59 35.34
CA LYS A 240 10.98 5.79 36.34
C LYS A 240 10.77 7.05 37.19
N ASN A 241 9.53 7.57 37.25
CA ASN A 241 9.18 8.77 37.99
C ASN A 241 10.09 9.96 37.65
N LYS A 242 10.53 10.07 36.39
CA LYS A 242 11.42 11.12 35.89
C LYS A 242 12.80 11.19 36.56
N ARG A 243 13.20 10.18 37.35
CA ARG A 243 14.48 10.15 38.07
C ARG A 243 15.68 9.93 37.15
N ILE A 244 15.49 9.27 36.01
CA ILE A 244 16.55 9.05 35.01
C ILE A 244 16.35 10.01 33.84
N PRO A 245 17.29 10.93 33.56
CA PRO A 245 17.15 11.87 32.46
C PRO A 245 17.03 11.21 31.07
N ILE A 246 16.24 11.80 30.17
CA ILE A 246 16.09 11.36 28.77
C ILE A 246 17.44 11.15 28.06
N PRO A 247 18.45 12.05 28.17
CA PRO A 247 19.75 11.82 27.55
C PRO A 247 20.47 10.55 28.01
N THR A 248 20.28 10.17 29.27
CA THR A 248 20.83 8.93 29.84
C THR A 248 20.13 7.71 29.23
N LEU A 249 18.80 7.74 29.13
CA LEU A 249 18.02 6.67 28.49
C LEU A 249 18.39 6.50 27.00
N VAL A 250 18.52 7.60 26.26
CA VAL A 250 18.98 7.60 24.86
C VAL A 250 20.37 6.93 24.75
N SER A 251 21.29 7.31 25.63
CA SER A 251 22.66 6.77 25.63
C SER A 251 22.68 5.26 25.95
N GLN A 252 21.84 4.81 26.88
CA GLN A 252 21.69 3.39 27.21
C GLN A 252 21.13 2.60 26.02
N THR A 253 20.09 3.12 25.34
CA THR A 253 19.53 2.48 24.15
C THR A 253 20.55 2.37 23.02
N ILE A 254 21.30 3.45 22.74
CA ILE A 254 22.33 3.44 21.69
C ILE A 254 23.47 2.48 22.07
N SER A 255 23.93 2.48 23.31
CA SER A 255 24.98 1.56 23.76
C SER A 255 24.58 0.09 23.56
N ASN A 256 23.34 -0.28 23.93
CA ASN A 256 22.83 -1.63 23.70
C ASN A 256 22.75 -1.97 22.21
N TYR A 257 22.29 -1.03 21.39
CA TYR A 257 22.19 -1.23 19.95
C TYR A 257 23.57 -1.42 19.29
N LEU A 258 24.54 -0.58 19.65
CA LEU A 258 25.89 -0.66 19.10
C LEU A 258 26.62 -1.94 19.52
N LYS A 259 26.38 -2.48 20.72
CA LYS A 259 26.90 -3.80 21.12
C LYS A 259 26.42 -4.90 20.18
N VAL A 260 25.14 -4.90 19.81
CA VAL A 260 24.62 -5.89 18.85
C VAL A 260 25.27 -5.73 17.48
N VAL A 261 25.50 -4.49 17.05
CA VAL A 261 26.16 -4.20 15.77
C VAL A 261 27.61 -4.69 15.81
N GLU A 262 28.33 -4.49 16.92
CA GLU A 262 29.68 -4.98 17.15
C GLU A 262 29.72 -6.52 17.11
N GLU A 263 28.79 -7.21 17.77
CA GLU A 263 28.68 -8.69 17.68
C GLU A 263 28.52 -9.17 16.22
N VAL A 264 27.83 -8.40 15.37
CA VAL A 264 27.68 -8.72 13.94
C VAL A 264 28.98 -8.47 13.18
N VAL A 265 29.71 -7.40 13.50
CA VAL A 265 31.05 -7.14 12.95
C VAL A 265 32.04 -8.22 13.36
N GLU A 266 32.03 -8.66 14.62
CA GLU A 266 32.87 -9.75 15.14
C GLU A 266 32.61 -11.08 14.43
N LYS A 267 31.38 -11.29 13.93
CA LYS A 267 31.04 -12.45 13.07
C LYS A 267 31.61 -12.34 11.65
N GLY A 268 32.31 -11.26 11.31
CA GLY A 268 32.98 -11.04 10.03
C GLY A 268 32.11 -10.36 8.97
N PHE A 269 31.01 -9.69 9.37
CA PHE A 269 30.22 -8.90 8.44
C PHE A 269 30.75 -7.47 8.35
N PHE A 270 30.68 -6.90 7.15
CA PHE A 270 30.92 -5.48 6.96
C PHE A 270 29.62 -4.70 7.19
N VAL A 271 29.63 -3.76 8.14
CA VAL A 271 28.40 -3.15 8.65
C VAL A 271 28.46 -1.62 8.62
N ALA A 272 27.33 -1.01 8.26
CA ALA A 272 27.06 0.41 8.41
C ALA A 272 25.74 0.66 9.15
N LEU A 273 25.67 1.80 9.84
CA LEU A 273 24.49 2.29 10.54
C LEU A 273 23.88 3.42 9.72
N LEU A 274 22.59 3.33 9.44
CA LEU A 274 21.84 4.42 8.84
C LEU A 274 21.10 5.18 9.94
N SER A 275 21.16 6.50 9.88
CA SER A 275 20.42 7.39 10.78
C SER A 275 18.92 7.05 10.81
N ILE A 276 18.27 7.21 11.95
CA ILE A 276 16.81 7.02 12.05
C ILE A 276 16.06 8.21 11.42
N THR A 277 14.84 7.95 10.95
CA THR A 277 13.96 8.98 10.37
C THR A 277 13.61 10.10 11.38
N PRO A 278 13.27 11.32 10.93
CA PRO A 278 12.73 12.36 11.80
C PRO A 278 11.41 12.04 12.49
N ALA A 279 11.01 12.91 13.42
CA ALA A 279 9.79 12.72 14.19
C ALA A 279 8.55 12.84 13.28
N GLY A 280 7.64 11.88 13.37
CA GLY A 280 6.35 11.95 12.66
C GLY A 280 5.50 13.16 13.10
N THR A 281 4.85 13.83 12.15
CA THR A 281 4.21 15.15 12.32
C THR A 281 2.76 15.10 12.80
N GLU A 282 2.08 13.95 12.74
CA GLU A 282 0.62 13.86 12.95
C GLU A 282 0.21 13.10 14.22
N LYS A 283 -1.07 13.22 14.60
CA LYS A 283 -1.69 12.60 15.78
C LYS A 283 -2.17 11.17 15.46
N ASN A 284 -1.24 10.21 15.51
CA ASN A 284 -1.45 8.76 15.66
C ASN A 284 -2.73 8.19 15.02
N LEU A 285 -2.77 8.13 13.69
CA LEU A 285 -3.83 7.43 12.93
C LEU A 285 -4.01 5.97 13.38
N TYR A 286 -2.98 5.34 13.94
CA TYR A 286 -2.98 3.94 14.39
C TYR A 286 -3.52 3.72 15.82
N LYS A 287 -4.13 4.75 16.45
CA LYS A 287 -4.69 4.71 17.82
C LYS A 287 -3.70 4.28 18.92
N LYS A 288 -2.38 4.28 18.66
CA LYS A 288 -1.38 4.04 19.70
C LYS A 288 -1.19 5.33 20.50
N LYS A 289 -0.96 5.25 21.80
CA LYS A 289 -0.71 6.47 22.60
C LYS A 289 0.71 6.95 22.32
N PHE A 290 0.88 8.17 21.81
CA PHE A 290 2.16 8.86 21.96
C PHE A 290 2.31 9.27 23.43
N PHE A 291 3.42 8.88 24.04
CA PHE A 291 3.67 9.22 25.45
C PHE A 291 4.17 10.66 25.62
N ALA A 292 4.68 11.27 24.54
CA ALA A 292 5.22 12.63 24.51
C ALA A 292 4.57 13.46 23.39
N ASP A 293 4.53 14.78 23.58
CA ASP A 293 4.17 15.73 22.52
C ASP A 293 5.20 15.76 21.38
N PHE A 294 4.83 16.42 20.27
CA PHE A 294 5.69 16.50 19.09
C PHE A 294 7.03 17.17 19.38
N ALA A 295 7.04 18.30 20.10
CA ALA A 295 8.27 19.05 20.41
C ALA A 295 9.27 18.21 21.23
N THR A 296 8.77 17.45 22.20
CA THR A 296 9.55 16.54 23.03
C THR A 296 10.08 15.37 22.20
N ARG A 297 9.27 14.79 21.32
CA ARG A 297 9.74 13.76 20.38
C ARG A 297 10.85 14.30 19.49
N VAL A 298 10.66 15.47 18.87
CA VAL A 298 11.69 16.12 18.04
C VAL A 298 13.02 16.24 18.80
N LYS A 299 13.01 16.66 20.07
CA LYS A 299 14.21 16.71 20.91
C LYS A 299 14.85 15.34 21.09
N ILE A 300 14.06 14.29 21.36
CA ILE A 300 14.55 12.91 21.50
C ILE A 300 15.18 12.42 20.19
N PHE A 301 14.49 12.60 19.06
CA PHE A 301 14.97 12.18 17.73
C PHE A 301 16.28 12.88 17.33
N LYS A 302 16.36 14.20 17.54
CA LYS A 302 17.59 14.98 17.31
C LYS A 302 18.74 14.45 18.18
N LEU A 303 18.47 14.25 19.47
CA LEU A 303 19.48 13.75 20.42
C LEU A 303 19.93 12.32 20.08
N PHE A 304 19.01 11.45 19.67
CA PHE A 304 19.31 10.07 19.31
C PHE A 304 20.21 10.01 18.07
N ASN A 305 19.86 10.72 16.99
CA ASN A 305 20.70 10.75 15.79
C ASN A 305 22.09 11.35 16.05
N LEU A 306 22.16 12.44 16.82
CA LEU A 306 23.43 13.06 17.21
C LEU A 306 24.32 12.09 18.01
N LYS A 307 23.76 11.48 19.06
CA LYS A 307 24.51 10.52 19.89
C LYS A 307 24.87 9.26 19.10
N LEU A 308 23.99 8.76 18.24
CA LEU A 308 24.28 7.58 17.42
C LEU A 308 25.47 7.86 16.50
N LYS A 309 25.51 9.02 15.85
CA LYS A 309 26.64 9.46 15.02
C LYS A 309 27.95 9.52 15.80
N ILE A 310 27.94 10.17 16.98
CA ILE A 310 29.12 10.34 17.83
C ILE A 310 29.63 8.98 18.35
N GLU A 311 28.75 8.17 18.92
CA GLU A 311 29.12 6.89 19.53
C GLU A 311 29.53 5.85 18.48
N SER A 312 28.92 5.87 17.28
CA SER A 312 29.38 5.05 16.16
C SER A 312 30.81 5.43 15.76
N SER A 313 31.11 6.72 15.68
CA SER A 313 32.46 7.21 15.34
C SER A 313 33.50 6.79 16.37
N LYS A 314 33.19 6.87 17.67
CA LYS A 314 34.09 6.43 18.76
C LYS A 314 34.42 4.94 18.65
N ARG A 315 33.45 4.13 18.23
CA ARG A 315 33.58 2.68 18.03
C ARG A 315 34.10 2.29 16.65
N LYS A 316 34.50 3.27 15.83
CA LYS A 316 34.93 3.07 14.43
C LYS A 316 33.89 2.37 13.53
N LEU A 317 32.61 2.47 13.89
CA LEU A 317 31.50 1.95 13.09
C LEU A 317 31.11 2.96 12.01
N LEU A 318 30.80 2.46 10.81
CA LEU A 318 30.38 3.30 9.70
C LEU A 318 28.99 3.87 9.96
N TYR A 319 28.83 5.17 9.74
CA TYR A 319 27.56 5.88 9.90
C TYR A 319 27.17 6.64 8.63
N LEU A 320 25.91 6.48 8.22
CA LEU A 320 25.26 7.12 7.09
C LEU A 320 24.23 8.12 7.61
N ASP A 321 24.54 9.41 7.46
CA ASP A 321 23.72 10.52 7.96
C ASP A 321 22.64 10.89 6.92
N LEU A 322 21.57 10.10 6.86
CA LEU A 322 20.40 10.40 6.02
C LEU A 322 19.51 11.47 6.67
N TYR A 323 19.42 11.49 8.00
CA TYR A 323 18.61 12.40 8.80
C TYR A 323 18.81 13.86 8.40
N SER A 324 20.06 14.30 8.23
CA SER A 324 20.39 15.67 7.84
C SER A 324 19.84 16.09 6.47
N TYR A 325 19.48 15.15 5.59
CA TYR A 325 18.92 15.44 4.26
C TYR A 325 17.39 15.45 4.25
N ILE A 326 16.74 14.80 5.23
CA ILE A 326 15.30 14.51 5.19
C ILE A 326 14.51 15.17 6.33
N VAL A 327 15.18 15.86 7.25
CA VAL A 327 14.56 16.61 8.34
C VAL A 327 14.03 17.96 7.85
N SER A 328 12.81 18.32 8.25
CA SER A 328 12.24 19.66 8.04
C SER A 328 12.70 20.66 9.13
N PRO A 329 12.55 21.98 8.92
CA PRO A 329 12.97 22.99 9.90
C PRO A 329 12.38 22.80 11.31
N ASP A 330 11.13 22.34 11.40
CA ASP A 330 10.43 22.02 12.66
C ASP A 330 10.94 20.73 13.34
N GLY A 331 11.85 20.00 12.70
CA GLY A 331 12.41 18.73 13.17
C GLY A 331 11.58 17.50 12.80
N GLY A 332 10.51 17.68 12.04
CA GLY A 332 9.69 16.61 11.46
C GLY A 332 10.28 15.99 10.20
N ILE A 333 9.49 15.15 9.54
CA ILE A 333 9.82 14.58 8.23
C ILE A 333 9.54 15.64 7.17
N ASN A 334 10.53 15.95 6.31
CA ASN A 334 10.33 16.82 5.17
C ASN A 334 9.23 16.24 4.25
N PRO A 335 8.18 17.03 3.90
CA PRO A 335 7.06 16.57 3.08
C PRO A 335 7.45 15.87 1.78
N GLU A 336 8.60 16.24 1.18
CA GLU A 336 9.10 15.59 -0.03
C GLU A 336 9.36 14.09 0.17
N PHE A 337 9.85 13.69 1.35
CA PHE A 337 10.23 12.32 1.67
C PHE A 337 9.17 11.59 2.48
N LYS A 338 8.04 12.23 2.78
CA LYS A 338 6.97 11.66 3.60
C LYS A 338 6.11 10.68 2.77
N LEU A 339 5.83 9.50 3.32
CA LEU A 339 4.83 8.57 2.79
C LEU A 339 3.54 8.65 3.60
N ASP A 340 3.66 8.58 4.93
CA ASP A 340 2.58 8.73 5.89
C ASP A 340 3.07 9.45 7.15
N GLU A 341 2.35 9.38 8.28
CA GLU A 341 2.72 10.07 9.51
C GLU A 341 4.12 9.74 10.03
N VAL A 342 4.61 8.51 9.79
CA VAL A 342 5.85 7.99 10.39
C VAL A 342 6.83 7.44 9.36
N HIS A 343 6.35 6.96 8.20
CA HIS A 343 7.18 6.32 7.19
C HIS A 343 7.65 7.29 6.09
N LEU A 344 8.82 6.95 5.55
CA LEU A 344 9.42 7.62 4.41
C LEU A 344 8.97 6.99 3.09
N ASN A 345 8.94 7.78 2.02
CA ASN A 345 8.72 7.29 0.67
C ASN A 345 10.05 6.87 0.00
N ASN A 346 9.97 6.32 -1.21
CA ASN A 346 11.13 5.78 -1.93
C ASN A 346 12.14 6.84 -2.43
N LYS A 347 11.85 8.15 -2.35
CA LYS A 347 12.78 9.21 -2.76
C LYS A 347 14.03 9.28 -1.89
N ILE A 348 14.05 8.61 -0.74
CA ILE A 348 15.24 8.51 0.11
C ILE A 348 16.31 7.58 -0.47
N VAL A 349 15.94 6.64 -1.35
CA VAL A 349 16.87 5.61 -1.85
C VAL A 349 18.07 6.22 -2.59
N PRO A 350 17.88 7.17 -3.53
CA PRO A 350 19.01 7.88 -4.16
C PRO A 350 19.93 8.60 -3.17
N LEU A 351 19.37 9.16 -2.09
CA LEU A 351 20.17 9.83 -1.05
C LEU A 351 21.04 8.83 -0.28
N THR A 352 20.48 7.67 0.06
CA THR A 352 21.25 6.59 0.70
C THR A 352 22.35 6.07 -0.22
N VAL A 353 22.07 5.90 -1.53
CA VAL A 353 23.11 5.55 -2.52
C VAL A 353 24.19 6.62 -2.59
N LYS A 354 23.83 7.92 -2.56
CA LYS A 354 24.80 9.03 -2.51
C LYS A 354 25.69 8.95 -1.27
N LEU A 355 25.13 8.65 -0.09
CA LEU A 355 25.88 8.47 1.15
C LEU A 355 26.84 7.27 1.09
N LEU A 356 26.37 6.14 0.55
CA LEU A 356 27.18 4.93 0.35
C LEU A 356 28.36 5.20 -0.60
N LYS A 357 28.12 5.89 -1.72
CA LYS A 357 29.18 6.32 -2.66
C LYS A 357 30.19 7.23 -1.99
N LYS A 358 29.74 8.24 -1.22
CA LYS A 358 30.62 9.16 -0.48
C LYS A 358 31.52 8.44 0.52
N LYS A 359 31.04 7.34 1.12
CA LYS A 359 31.81 6.51 2.05
C LYS A 359 32.62 5.39 1.37
N LYS A 360 32.65 5.36 0.03
CA LYS A 360 33.29 4.31 -0.79
C LYS A 360 32.73 2.89 -0.54
N LEU A 361 31.51 2.79 -0.04
CA LEU A 361 30.83 1.53 0.31
C LEU A 361 29.98 0.95 -0.83
N PHE A 362 29.85 1.67 -1.95
CA PHE A 362 28.95 1.28 -3.03
C PHE A 362 29.58 0.33 -4.06
N LEU A 363 30.89 0.48 -4.33
CA LEU A 363 31.62 -0.32 -5.33
C LEU A 363 32.33 -1.51 -4.65
N LYS A 364 32.45 -2.64 -5.36
CA LYS A 364 33.09 -3.86 -4.82
C LYS A 364 34.58 -3.70 -4.51
N ASN A 365 35.31 -2.95 -5.34
CA ASN A 365 36.78 -2.87 -5.29
C ASN A 365 37.36 -2.12 -4.08
N ASN A 366 36.52 -1.55 -3.20
CA ASN A 366 36.97 -0.77 -2.04
C ASN A 366 36.98 -1.55 -0.71
N VAL A 367 36.44 -2.78 -0.66
CA VAL A 367 36.32 -3.56 0.58
C VAL A 367 37.35 -4.70 0.65
N SER A 368 38.00 -5.07 -0.46
CA SER A 368 39.06 -6.07 -0.49
C SER A 368 40.43 -5.61 0.04
N ASN A 369 40.60 -4.30 0.32
CA ASN A 369 41.88 -3.70 0.72
C ASN A 369 41.89 -3.09 2.14
N LYS A 370 41.04 -3.56 3.06
CA LYS A 370 41.04 -3.09 4.46
C LYS A 370 40.98 -4.21 5.47
#